data_AF-A0A7X9BRG5-F1
#
_entry.id   AF-A0A7X9BRG5-F1
#
_cell.length_a   1.000
_cell.length_b   1.000
_cell.length_c   1.000
_cell.angle_alpha   90.00
_cell.angle_beta   90.00
_cell.angle_gamma   90.00
#
_symmetry.space_group_name_H-M   'P 1'
#
loop_
_entity.id
_entity.type
_entity.pdbx_description
1 polymer ?
#
loop_
_entity_poly.entity_id
_entity_poly.type
_entity_poly.pdbx_seq_one_letter_code
_entity_poly.pdbx_strand_id
1 'polypeptide(L)'
;MRMIGKLIKGTVTLEEKVYEISDSTGTYQERLERCLLEICSSLNIEVPIWLNKNTREYVKFRRTSFYKDQFFNPVFFERFEIKVEN
;
A
#
# COMPACT_ATOMS: atom_id res chain seq x y z
N MET A 1 11.96 0.00 8.12
CA MET A 1 10.86 -0.54 7.28
C MET A 1 10.83 0.16 5.93
N ARG A 2 10.91 -0.58 4.83
CA ARG A 2 10.78 -0.04 3.46
C ARG A 2 9.51 -0.59 2.80
N MET A 3 8.64 0.30 2.30
CA MET A 3 7.42 -0.05 1.58
C MET A 3 7.50 0.37 0.12
N ILE A 4 7.06 -0.51 -0.77
CA ILE A 4 6.86 -0.25 -2.19
C ILE A 4 5.36 -0.25 -2.47
N GLY A 5 4.87 0.80 -3.13
CA GLY A 5 3.50 0.92 -3.61
C GLY A 5 3.45 0.98 -5.13
N LYS A 6 2.55 0.21 -5.76
CA LYS A 6 2.39 0.16 -7.22
C LYS A 6 0.94 0.34 -7.63
N LEU A 7 0.69 1.22 -8.60
CA LEU A 7 -0.58 1.32 -9.30
C LEU A 7 -0.53 0.46 -10.55
N ILE A 8 -1.47 -0.46 -10.70
CA ILE A 8 -1.47 -1.47 -11.77
C ILE A 8 -2.78 -1.41 -12.56
N LYS A 9 -2.67 -1.54 -13.88
CA LYS A 9 -3.81 -1.69 -14.81
C LYS A 9 -3.51 -2.84 -15.78
N GLY A 10 -4.27 -3.93 -15.69
CA GLY A 10 -3.96 -5.18 -16.36
C GLY A 10 -2.60 -5.74 -15.92
N THR A 11 -1.67 -5.85 -16.87
CA THR A 11 -0.28 -6.29 -16.63
C THR A 11 0.72 -5.13 -16.52
N VAL A 12 0.27 -3.89 -16.68
CA VAL A 12 1.13 -2.70 -16.72
C VAL A 12 1.15 -2.03 -15.35
N THR A 13 2.35 -1.72 -14.87
CA THR A 13 2.54 -0.81 -13.72
C THR A 13 2.50 0.62 -14.24
N LEU A 14 1.50 1.38 -13.80
CA LEU A 14 1.33 2.79 -14.16
C LEU A 14 2.31 3.69 -13.41
N GLU A 15 2.47 3.42 -12.12
CA GLU A 15 3.35 4.18 -11.25
C GLU A 15 3.83 3.33 -10.08
N GLU A 16 5.05 3.59 -9.62
CA GLU A 16 5.66 2.96 -8.45
C GLU A 16 6.30 4.03 -7.56
N LYS A 17 6.07 3.91 -6.25
CA LYS A 17 6.73 4.73 -5.23
C LYS A 17 7.31 3.85 -4.15
N VAL A 18 8.35 4.38 -3.50
CA VAL A 18 9.02 3.74 -2.38
C VAL A 18 9.10 4.74 -1.25
N TYR A 19 8.80 4.29 -0.05
CA TYR A 19 8.95 5.06 1.18
C TYR A 19 9.68 4.21 2.22
N GLU A 20 10.59 4.83 2.95
CA GLU A 20 11.38 4.17 3.97
C GLU A 20 11.33 4.96 5.27
N ILE A 21 11.14 4.24 6.36
CA ILE A 21 11.10 4.79 7.71
C ILE A 21 12.02 3.99 8.63
N SER A 22 12.71 4.70 9.54
CA SER A 22 13.63 4.08 10.49
C SER A 22 12.90 3.14 11.46
N ASP A 23 13.60 2.07 11.87
CA ASP A 23 13.05 1.12 12.84
C ASP A 23 13.00 1.67 14.27
N SER A 24 13.67 2.80 14.53
CA SER A 24 13.58 3.55 15.79
C SER A 24 12.26 4.30 15.97
N THR A 25 11.40 4.35 14.95
CA THR A 25 10.14 5.10 14.99
C THR A 25 8.98 4.19 15.39
N GLY A 26 8.41 4.41 16.59
CA GLY A 26 7.15 3.80 17.02
C GLY A 26 7.09 2.26 17.00
N THR A 27 5.88 1.73 17.04
CA THR A 27 5.55 0.32 16.88
C THR A 27 5.55 -0.09 15.40
N TYR A 28 5.57 -1.40 15.13
CA TYR A 28 5.47 -1.91 13.75
C TYR A 28 4.20 -1.44 13.04
N GLN A 29 3.07 -1.41 13.75
CA GLN A 29 1.79 -0.99 13.19
C GLN A 29 1.81 0.49 12.83
N GLU A 30 2.31 1.36 13.72
CA GLU A 30 2.43 2.80 13.42
C GLU A 30 3.34 3.05 12.22
N ARG A 31 4.45 2.31 12.08
CA ARG A 31 5.30 2.39 10.88
C ARG A 31 4.57 1.94 9.62
N LEU A 32 3.80 0.86 9.70
CA LEU A 32 3.03 0.34 8.57
C LEU A 32 1.98 1.36 8.10
N GLU A 33 1.22 1.92 9.03
CA GLU A 33 0.22 2.96 8.76
C GLU A 33 0.88 4.19 8.15
N ARG A 34 1.99 4.66 8.72
CA ARG A 34 2.71 5.82 8.21
C ARG A 34 3.27 5.59 6.80
N CYS A 35 3.89 4.44 6.55
CA CYS A 35 4.34 4.07 5.20
C CYS A 35 3.18 4.06 4.19
N LEU A 36 2.03 3.50 4.58
CA LEU A 36 0.86 3.46 3.70
C LEU A 36 0.37 4.88 3.36
N LEU A 37 0.27 5.77 4.35
CA LEU A 37 -0.14 7.15 4.15
C LEU A 37 0.80 7.90 3.19
N GLU A 38 2.11 7.78 3.42
CA GLU A 38 3.14 8.46 2.62
C GLU A 38 3.20 7.94 1.18
N ILE A 39 3.03 6.62 0.99
CA ILE A 39 2.92 6.02 -0.35
C ILE A 39 1.66 6.51 -1.07
N CYS A 40 0.51 6.53 -0.41
CA CYS A 40 -0.74 7.00 -1.02
C CYS A 40 -0.64 8.49 -1.40
N SER A 41 -0.06 9.31 -0.53
CA SER A 41 0.22 10.72 -0.80
C SER A 41 1.16 10.89 -1.99
N SER A 42 2.25 10.11 -2.05
CA SER A 42 3.23 10.16 -3.15
C SER A 42 2.66 9.72 -4.49
N LEU A 43 1.69 8.81 -4.48
CA LEU A 43 0.96 8.34 -5.67
C LEU A 43 -0.25 9.22 -6.02
N ASN A 44 -0.54 10.25 -5.22
CA ASN A 44 -1.71 11.11 -5.36
C ASN A 44 -3.03 10.31 -5.43
N ILE A 45 -3.19 9.35 -4.52
CA ILE A 45 -4.40 8.53 -4.37
C ILE A 45 -4.94 8.62 -2.93
N GLU A 46 -6.22 8.31 -2.77
CA GLU A 46 -6.82 8.15 -1.44
C GLU A 46 -6.30 6.89 -0.73
N VAL A 47 -6.39 6.89 0.60
CA VAL A 47 -6.03 5.71 1.40
C VAL A 47 -7.14 4.66 1.25
N PRO A 48 -6.82 3.42 0.86
CA PRO A 48 -7.83 2.38 0.70
C PRO A 48 -8.35 1.87 2.05
N ILE A 49 -9.57 1.34 2.04
CA ILE A 49 -10.16 0.58 3.13
C ILE A 49 -9.38 -0.72 3.30
N TRP A 50 -8.83 -0.92 4.49
CA TRP A 50 -8.14 -2.14 4.86
C TRP A 50 -9.13 -3.21 5.31
N LEU A 51 -9.28 -4.29 4.53
CA LEU A 51 -10.21 -5.38 4.82
C LEU A 51 -9.48 -6.58 5.44
N ASN A 52 -10.25 -7.50 6.04
CA ASN A 52 -9.70 -8.73 6.63
C ASN A 52 -8.87 -9.58 5.66
N LYS A 53 -9.21 -9.57 4.37
CA LYS A 53 -8.41 -10.24 3.32
C LYS A 53 -7.00 -9.67 3.25
N ASN A 54 -6.87 -8.34 3.38
CA ASN A 54 -5.61 -7.64 3.29
C ASN A 54 -4.69 -8.01 4.46
N THR A 55 -5.25 -8.11 5.67
CA THR A 55 -4.50 -8.59 6.83
C THR A 55 -3.96 -10.01 6.63
N ARG A 56 -4.78 -10.94 6.13
CA ARG A 56 -4.37 -12.33 5.91
C ARG A 56 -3.24 -12.44 4.87
N GLU A 57 -3.37 -11.72 3.76
CA GLU A 57 -2.34 -11.65 2.72
C GLU A 57 -1.06 -11.01 3.24
N TYR A 58 -1.18 -9.86 3.91
CA TYR A 58 -0.05 -9.10 4.39
C TYR A 58 0.76 -9.85 5.44
N VAL A 59 0.11 -10.51 6.40
CA VAL A 59 0.80 -11.33 7.42
C VAL A 59 1.58 -12.47 6.76
N LYS A 60 1.02 -13.09 5.71
CA LYS A 60 1.65 -14.24 5.04
C LYS A 60 2.76 -13.87 4.06
N PHE A 61 2.60 -12.76 3.34
CA PHE A 61 3.43 -12.43 2.19
C PHE A 61 4.18 -11.10 2.31
N ARG A 62 3.96 -10.35 3.40
CA ARG A 62 4.36 -8.94 3.53
C ARG A 62 3.87 -8.09 2.35
N ARG A 63 2.75 -8.51 1.75
CA ARG A 63 2.20 -7.96 0.52
C ARG A 63 0.69 -8.10 0.51
N THR A 64 -0.01 -7.08 0.01
CA THR A 64 -1.45 -7.15 -0.23
C THR A 64 -1.84 -6.19 -1.35
N SER A 65 -3.06 -6.33 -1.84
CA SER A 65 -3.61 -5.51 -2.91
C SER A 65 -4.99 -4.97 -2.59
N PHE A 66 -5.24 -3.75 -3.05
CA PHE A 66 -6.48 -3.01 -2.90
C PHE A 66 -7.09 -2.79 -4.27
N TYR A 67 -8.36 -3.15 -4.41
CA TYR A 67 -9.13 -2.99 -5.65
C TYR A 67 -10.07 -1.79 -5.54
N LYS A 68 -10.71 -1.41 -6.64
CA LYS A 68 -11.54 -0.20 -6.75
C LYS A 68 -12.63 -0.08 -5.67
N ASP A 69 -13.21 -1.20 -5.25
CA ASP A 69 -14.22 -1.29 -4.19
C ASP A 69 -13.72 -0.91 -2.80
N GLN A 70 -12.40 -0.83 -2.62
CA GLN A 70 -11.75 -0.43 -1.38
C GLN A 70 -11.42 1.06 -1.35
N PHE A 71 -11.85 1.85 -2.33
CA PHE A 71 -11.68 3.30 -2.35
C PHE A 71 -13.06 3.95 -2.30
N PHE A 72 -13.15 5.11 -1.62
CA PHE A 72 -14.41 5.86 -1.54
C PHE A 72 -14.75 6.51 -2.88
N ASN A 73 -13.73 7.02 -3.58
CA ASN A 73 -13.89 7.63 -4.90
C ASN A 73 -13.40 6.72 -6.03
N PRO A 74 -13.94 6.88 -7.26
CA PRO A 74 -13.46 6.14 -8.43
C PRO A 74 -11.97 6.37 -8.69
N VAL A 75 -11.26 5.29 -8.99
CA VAL A 75 -9.81 5.31 -9.28
C VAL A 75 -9.52 4.92 -10.73
N PHE A 76 -8.42 5.45 -11.28
CA PHE A 76 -8.01 5.24 -12.67
C PHE A 76 -7.20 3.94 -12.90
N PHE A 77 -6.81 3.26 -11.82
CA PHE A 77 -6.10 1.98 -11.81
C PHE A 77 -7.04 0.82 -11.46
N GLU A 78 -6.59 -0.42 -11.67
CA GLU A 78 -7.36 -1.62 -11.30
C GLU A 78 -6.98 -2.17 -9.94
N ARG A 79 -5.70 -2.06 -9.59
CA ARG A 79 -5.17 -2.55 -8.32
C ARG A 79 -4.04 -1.65 -7.82
N PHE A 80 -4.12 -1.28 -6.55
CA PHE A 80 -3.00 -0.73 -5.80
C PHE A 80 -2.37 -1.86 -4.99
N GLU A 81 -1.10 -2.16 -5.21
CA GLU A 81 -0.37 -3.21 -4.49
C GLU A 81 0.66 -2.57 -3.55
N ILE A 82 0.72 -3.04 -2.31
CA ILE A 82 1.79 -2.69 -1.38
C ILE A 82 2.62 -3.92 -1.05
N LYS A 83 3.93 -3.72 -0.93
CA LYS A 83 4.88 -4.72 -0.45
C LYS A 83 5.83 -4.08 0.55
N VAL A 84 6.02 -4.73 1.69
CA VAL A 84 7.03 -4.33 2.68
C VAL A 84 8.25 -5.24 2.52
N GLU A 85 9.42 -4.63 2.46
CA GLU A 85 10.71 -5.30 2.39
C GLU A 85 11.47 -5.06 3.71
N ASN A 86 12.17 -6.10 4.16
CA ASN A 86 13.11 -6.06 5.27
C ASN A 86 14.50 -5.74 4.74
#